data_AF-A0A7V4WGL3-F1
#
_entry.id   AF-A0A7V4WGL3-F1
#
_cell.length_a   1.000
_cell.length_b   1.000
_cell.length_c   1.000
_cell.angle_alpha   90.00
_cell.angle_beta   90.00
_cell.angle_gamma   90.00
#
_symmetry.space_group_name_H-M   'P 1'
#
loop_
_entity.id
_entity.type
_entity.pdbx_description
1 polymer ?
#
loop_
_entity_poly.entity_id
_entity_poly.type
_entity_poly.pdbx_seq_one_letter_code
_entity_poly.pdbx_strand_id
1 'polypeptide(L)'
;KTEDLVKFGFESEFIGRLPVRCILETLSEEDLYSILKMPNNPVILSKRLDFNAYGIKIVFTDDALKLLAKRAYKENTGARGLISVIEEALLDFEEKLPSQDLLKFTVTKEVLEDPKGHLEDLLSKQNSLKWDDLYKKAFLDHKTYISSYIKDNWKTFANRYGLTLSQARCDMVALYFCNHVMEIEDAVKKIKKVHDSIKEIEVEVSKSYNLNIIFEEDAIDFLIEQFITHTATTEEILSKIYTNYYDGFNLIREKTGKTRFFLSKTALINHETYLNDLIREEIT
;
A
#
# COMPACT_ATOMS: atom_id res chain seq x y z
N LYS A 1 -10.20 -8.31 -46.45
CA LYS A 1 -10.33 -7.55 -45.19
C LYS A 1 -11.73 -6.97 -44.96
N THR A 2 -12.27 -6.03 -45.75
CA THR A 2 -13.72 -5.70 -45.69
C THR A 2 -14.58 -6.84 -46.24
N GLU A 3 -14.07 -7.53 -47.26
CA GLU A 3 -14.69 -8.74 -47.82
C GLU A 3 -14.90 -9.86 -46.79
N ASP A 4 -14.06 -9.96 -45.75
CA ASP A 4 -14.20 -11.04 -44.75
C ASP A 4 -15.40 -10.79 -43.85
N LEU A 5 -15.67 -9.52 -43.52
CA LEU A 5 -16.86 -9.11 -42.77
C LEU A 5 -18.14 -9.21 -43.63
N VAL A 6 -18.04 -8.90 -44.93
CA VAL A 6 -19.15 -9.11 -45.88
C VAL A 6 -19.45 -10.60 -46.04
N LYS A 7 -18.42 -11.45 -46.18
CA LYS A 7 -18.57 -12.92 -46.19
C LYS A 7 -19.11 -13.47 -44.88
N PHE A 8 -18.80 -12.83 -43.75
CA PHE A 8 -19.36 -13.15 -42.43
C PHE A 8 -20.83 -12.72 -42.28
N GLY A 9 -21.35 -11.87 -43.19
CA GLY A 9 -22.76 -11.49 -43.25
C GLY A 9 -23.08 -10.03 -42.90
N PHE A 10 -22.07 -9.17 -42.77
CA PHE A 10 -22.31 -7.73 -42.55
C PHE A 10 -22.57 -7.00 -43.87
N GLU A 11 -23.55 -6.10 -43.87
CA GLU A 11 -23.85 -5.22 -45.00
C GLU A 11 -22.70 -4.24 -45.32
N SER A 12 -22.43 -4.03 -46.61
CA SER A 12 -21.28 -3.23 -47.07
C SER A 12 -21.38 -1.75 -46.65
N GLU A 13 -22.59 -1.17 -46.69
CA GLU A 13 -22.85 0.19 -46.22
C GLU A 13 -22.60 0.34 -44.71
N PHE A 14 -22.94 -0.67 -43.91
CA PHE A 14 -22.74 -0.67 -42.47
C PHE A 14 -21.25 -0.69 -42.11
N ILE A 15 -20.47 -1.56 -42.77
CA ILE A 15 -19.01 -1.60 -42.57
C ILE A 15 -18.35 -0.28 -43.00
N GLY A 16 -18.89 0.39 -44.02
CA GLY A 16 -18.44 1.71 -44.47
C GLY A 16 -18.58 2.81 -43.40
N ARG A 17 -19.51 2.66 -42.44
CA ARG A 17 -19.69 3.58 -41.30
C ARG A 17 -18.80 3.27 -40.09
N LEU A 18 -18.00 2.19 -40.14
CA LEU A 18 -17.06 1.80 -39.08
C LEU A 18 -15.60 1.88 -39.58
N PRO A 19 -15.06 3.11 -39.75
CA PRO A 19 -13.73 3.32 -40.32
C PRO A 19 -12.59 2.92 -39.37
N VAL A 20 -12.82 2.96 -38.06
CA VAL A 20 -11.85 2.58 -37.03
C VAL A 20 -12.12 1.14 -36.61
N ARG A 21 -11.08 0.31 -36.67
CA ARG A 21 -11.12 -1.10 -36.26
C ARG A 21 -10.00 -1.36 -35.28
N CYS A 22 -10.28 -2.07 -34.21
CA CYS A 22 -9.30 -2.55 -33.24
C CYS A 22 -9.38 -4.07 -33.19
N ILE A 23 -8.22 -4.73 -33.17
CA ILE A 23 -8.10 -6.18 -33.02
C ILE A 23 -7.54 -6.41 -31.62
N LEU A 24 -8.23 -7.21 -30.83
CA LEU A 24 -7.81 -7.60 -29.49
C LEU A 24 -7.14 -8.96 -29.57
N GLU A 25 -6.00 -9.10 -28.88
CA GLU A 25 -5.31 -10.38 -28.74
C GLU A 25 -5.98 -11.23 -27.65
N THR A 26 -5.91 -12.54 -27.80
CA THR A 26 -6.36 -13.49 -26.77
C THR A 26 -5.39 -13.49 -25.60
N LEU A 27 -5.93 -13.55 -24.38
CA LEU A 27 -5.12 -13.55 -23.16
C LEU A 27 -4.39 -14.88 -22.98
N SER A 28 -3.09 -14.82 -22.73
CA SER A 28 -2.27 -15.96 -22.30
C SER A 28 -2.39 -16.23 -20.79
N GLU A 29 -1.86 -17.36 -20.33
CA GLU A 29 -1.74 -17.69 -18.89
C GLU A 29 -0.98 -16.58 -18.13
N GLU A 30 0.11 -16.08 -18.72
CA GLU A 30 0.94 -15.00 -18.19
C GLU A 30 0.22 -13.66 -18.13
N ASP A 31 -0.67 -13.36 -19.10
CA ASP A 31 -1.50 -12.16 -19.06
C ASP A 31 -2.52 -12.24 -17.92
N LEU A 32 -3.16 -13.40 -17.73
CA LEU A 32 -4.10 -13.65 -16.64
C LEU A 32 -3.42 -13.56 -15.27
N TYR A 33 -2.21 -14.11 -15.14
CA TYR A 33 -1.39 -13.97 -13.94
C TYR A 33 -1.02 -12.50 -13.69
N SER A 34 -0.60 -11.78 -14.73
CA SER A 34 -0.28 -10.36 -14.64
C SER A 34 -1.48 -9.55 -14.16
N ILE A 35 -2.67 -9.82 -14.70
CA ILE A 35 -3.94 -9.22 -14.28
C ILE A 35 -4.21 -9.49 -12.80
N LEU A 36 -4.10 -10.73 -12.33
CA LEU A 36 -4.32 -11.08 -10.92
C LEU A 36 -3.31 -10.41 -9.98
N LYS A 37 -2.05 -10.27 -10.42
CA LYS A 37 -0.97 -9.68 -9.62
C LYS A 37 -1.08 -8.17 -9.48
N MET A 38 -1.86 -7.49 -10.34
CA MET A 38 -2.04 -6.03 -10.24
C MET A 38 -2.62 -5.64 -8.87
N PRO A 39 -2.06 -4.62 -8.18
CA PRO A 39 -2.52 -4.21 -6.85
C PRO A 39 -4.01 -3.85 -6.80
N ASN A 40 -4.50 -3.21 -7.86
CA ASN A 40 -5.90 -2.79 -7.99
C ASN A 40 -6.77 -3.83 -8.69
N ASN A 41 -6.36 -5.12 -8.71
CA ASN A 41 -7.20 -6.16 -9.29
C ASN A 41 -8.52 -6.27 -8.50
N PRO A 42 -9.69 -6.05 -9.15
CA PRO A 42 -10.97 -6.06 -8.43
C PRO A 42 -11.33 -7.41 -7.81
N VAL A 43 -10.90 -8.52 -8.41
CA VAL A 43 -11.21 -9.87 -7.91
C VAL A 43 -10.46 -10.14 -6.61
N ILE A 44 -9.16 -9.83 -6.57
CA ILE A 44 -8.35 -9.97 -5.36
C ILE A 44 -8.80 -8.99 -4.27
N LEU A 45 -9.09 -7.73 -4.63
CA LEU A 45 -9.59 -6.75 -3.66
C LEU A 45 -10.95 -7.13 -3.09
N SER A 46 -11.87 -7.64 -3.92
CA SER A 46 -13.18 -8.13 -3.47
C SER A 46 -13.00 -9.25 -2.44
N LYS A 47 -12.17 -10.26 -2.73
CA LYS A 47 -11.91 -11.34 -1.77
C LYS A 47 -11.22 -10.86 -0.51
N ARG A 48 -10.30 -9.90 -0.60
CA ARG A 48 -9.74 -9.25 0.59
C ARG A 48 -10.83 -8.57 1.42
N LEU A 49 -11.80 -7.90 0.79
CA LEU A 49 -12.92 -7.25 1.47
C LEU A 49 -13.83 -8.28 2.15
N ASP A 50 -14.18 -9.36 1.45
CA ASP A 50 -15.04 -10.43 1.96
C ASP A 50 -14.48 -11.03 3.26
N PHE A 51 -13.20 -11.42 3.25
CA PHE A 51 -12.53 -11.94 4.46
C PHE A 51 -12.34 -10.87 5.53
N ASN A 52 -12.02 -9.62 5.16
CA ASN A 52 -11.83 -8.52 6.10
C ASN A 52 -13.14 -8.14 6.82
N ALA A 53 -14.31 -8.37 6.21
CA ALA A 53 -15.61 -8.18 6.87
C ALA A 53 -15.77 -9.09 8.11
N TYR A 54 -15.07 -10.23 8.13
CA TYR A 54 -15.00 -11.15 9.27
C TYR A 54 -13.74 -10.94 10.14
N GLY A 55 -12.97 -9.87 9.90
CA GLY A 55 -11.72 -9.59 10.62
C GLY A 55 -10.53 -10.46 10.20
N ILE A 56 -10.65 -11.21 9.10
CA ILE A 56 -9.62 -12.12 8.60
C ILE A 56 -8.78 -11.40 7.54
N LYS A 57 -7.48 -11.28 7.79
CA LYS A 57 -6.53 -10.75 6.79
C LYS A 57 -6.07 -11.87 5.88
N ILE A 58 -6.48 -11.81 4.61
CA ILE A 58 -6.07 -12.76 3.57
C ILE A 58 -4.87 -12.25 2.76
N VAL A 59 -3.91 -13.12 2.47
CA VAL A 59 -2.79 -12.85 1.56
C VAL A 59 -2.59 -14.00 0.59
N PHE A 60 -2.31 -13.70 -0.68
CA PHE A 60 -2.07 -14.68 -1.73
C PHE A 60 -0.58 -14.75 -2.04
N THR A 61 -0.01 -15.95 -2.13
CA THR A 61 1.37 -16.10 -2.60
C THR A 61 1.46 -16.00 -4.12
N ASP A 62 2.65 -15.66 -4.61
CA ASP A 62 2.90 -15.52 -6.06
C ASP A 62 2.56 -16.82 -6.82
N ASP A 63 2.90 -17.97 -6.26
CA ASP A 63 2.62 -19.28 -6.87
C ASP A 63 1.14 -19.65 -6.81
N ALA A 64 0.40 -19.17 -5.81
CA ALA A 64 -1.05 -19.32 -5.78
C ALA A 64 -1.70 -18.53 -6.92
N LEU A 65 -1.27 -17.28 -7.15
CA LEU A 65 -1.77 -16.46 -8.26
C LEU A 65 -1.47 -17.09 -9.63
N LYS A 66 -0.27 -17.68 -9.81
CA LYS A 66 0.07 -18.44 -11.03
C LYS A 66 -0.85 -19.64 -11.22
N LEU A 67 -1.09 -20.42 -10.16
CA LEU A 67 -1.97 -21.59 -10.24
C LEU A 67 -3.42 -21.20 -10.58
N LEU A 68 -3.93 -20.11 -10.01
CA LEU A 68 -5.26 -19.57 -10.32
C LEU A 68 -5.34 -19.12 -11.78
N ALA A 69 -4.34 -18.39 -12.28
CA ALA A 69 -4.27 -17.97 -13.68
C ALA A 69 -4.24 -19.18 -14.64
N LYS A 70 -3.45 -20.20 -14.30
CA LYS A 70 -3.38 -21.46 -15.06
C LYS A 70 -4.72 -22.20 -15.12
N ARG A 71 -5.44 -22.27 -13.99
CA ARG A 71 -6.79 -22.85 -13.94
C ARG A 71 -7.75 -22.04 -14.81
N ALA A 72 -7.75 -20.72 -14.69
CA ALA A 72 -8.63 -19.85 -15.48
C ALA A 72 -8.35 -19.90 -16.99
N TYR A 73 -7.08 -20.04 -17.39
CA TYR A 73 -6.71 -20.22 -18.78
C TYR A 73 -7.33 -21.50 -19.39
N LYS A 74 -7.37 -22.60 -18.61
CA LYS A 74 -7.97 -23.87 -19.06
C LYS A 74 -9.49 -23.77 -19.27
N GLU A 75 -10.18 -22.90 -18.54
CA GLU A 75 -11.62 -22.68 -18.69
C GLU A 75 -11.98 -21.97 -20.02
N ASN A 76 -11.01 -21.42 -20.76
CA ASN A 76 -11.20 -20.75 -22.07
C ASN A 76 -12.27 -19.63 -22.10
N THR A 77 -12.56 -19.02 -20.94
CA THR A 77 -13.52 -17.91 -20.81
C THR A 77 -12.84 -16.54 -20.72
N GLY A 78 -11.51 -16.49 -20.90
CA GLY A 78 -10.70 -15.28 -20.76
C GLY A 78 -10.66 -14.77 -19.31
N ALA A 79 -10.54 -13.45 -19.12
CA ALA A 79 -10.43 -12.84 -17.79
C ALA A 79 -11.65 -13.09 -16.88
N ARG A 80 -12.82 -13.45 -17.44
CA ARG A 80 -14.00 -13.80 -16.65
C ARG A 80 -13.81 -15.08 -15.84
N GLY A 81 -13.01 -16.03 -16.36
CA GLY A 81 -12.69 -17.28 -15.67
C GLY A 81 -11.94 -17.07 -14.36
N LEU A 82 -11.24 -15.94 -14.19
CA LEU A 82 -10.53 -15.61 -12.96
C LEU A 82 -11.47 -15.53 -11.76
N ILE A 83 -12.67 -14.97 -11.95
CA ILE A 83 -13.67 -14.84 -10.88
C ILE A 83 -14.13 -16.24 -10.45
N SER A 84 -14.59 -17.05 -11.40
CA SER A 84 -15.12 -18.39 -11.12
C SER A 84 -14.08 -19.28 -10.43
N VAL A 85 -12.83 -19.27 -10.92
CA VAL A 85 -11.75 -20.09 -10.35
C VAL A 85 -11.39 -19.66 -8.93
N ILE A 86 -11.42 -18.37 -8.62
CA ILE A 86 -11.13 -17.87 -7.28
C ILE A 86 -12.29 -18.17 -6.32
N GLU A 87 -13.53 -17.97 -6.76
CA GLU A 87 -14.73 -18.31 -5.98
C GLU A 87 -14.74 -19.78 -5.60
N GLU A 88 -14.57 -20.67 -6.58
CA GLU A 88 -14.54 -22.12 -6.35
C GLU A 88 -13.40 -22.51 -5.41
N ALA A 89 -12.21 -21.91 -5.58
CA ALA A 89 -11.06 -22.25 -4.76
C ALA A 89 -11.16 -21.80 -3.30
N LEU A 90 -11.94 -20.75 -3.02
CA LEU A 90 -12.07 -20.17 -1.67
C LEU A 90 -13.37 -20.54 -0.97
N LEU A 91 -14.33 -21.14 -1.67
CA LEU A 91 -15.68 -21.45 -1.15
C LEU A 91 -15.67 -22.17 0.21
N ASP A 92 -14.90 -23.27 0.32
CA ASP A 92 -14.80 -24.05 1.56
C ASP A 92 -14.24 -23.21 2.73
N PHE A 93 -13.33 -22.27 2.45
CA PHE A 93 -12.73 -21.39 3.44
C PHE A 93 -13.67 -20.25 3.84
N GLU A 94 -14.38 -19.67 2.88
CA GLU A 94 -15.40 -18.64 3.12
C GLU A 94 -16.56 -19.17 3.98
N GLU A 95 -16.93 -20.45 3.81
CA GLU A 95 -17.98 -21.07 4.63
C GLU A 95 -17.52 -21.30 6.08
N LYS A 96 -16.29 -21.80 6.29
CA LYS A 96 -15.85 -22.28 7.62
C LYS A 96 -15.07 -21.27 8.45
N LEU A 97 -14.21 -20.45 7.82
CA LEU A 97 -13.31 -19.56 8.56
C LEU A 97 -14.00 -18.43 9.35
N PRO A 98 -15.12 -17.83 8.88
CA PRO A 98 -15.82 -16.81 9.66
C PRO A 98 -16.31 -17.27 11.04
N SER A 99 -16.50 -18.58 11.23
CA SER A 99 -16.93 -19.17 12.51
C SER A 99 -15.76 -19.49 13.45
N GLN A 100 -14.54 -19.06 13.13
CA GLN A 100 -13.31 -19.41 13.85
C GLN A 100 -12.59 -18.17 14.34
N ASP A 101 -11.87 -18.29 15.46
CA ASP A 101 -10.97 -17.24 15.97
C ASP A 101 -9.66 -17.18 15.18
N LEU A 102 -9.73 -16.98 13.86
CA LEU A 102 -8.58 -16.89 12.96
C LEU A 102 -8.48 -15.48 12.39
N LEU A 103 -7.39 -14.77 12.69
CA LEU A 103 -7.19 -13.39 12.22
C LEU A 103 -6.49 -13.29 10.86
N LYS A 104 -5.88 -14.38 10.38
CA LYS A 104 -4.97 -14.38 9.23
C LYS A 104 -5.16 -15.65 8.42
N PHE A 105 -5.19 -15.51 7.11
CA PHE A 105 -5.29 -16.62 6.19
C PHE A 105 -4.31 -16.42 5.03
N THR A 106 -3.55 -17.46 4.68
CA THR A 106 -2.63 -17.40 3.54
C THR A 106 -3.03 -18.42 2.50
N VAL A 107 -3.28 -17.94 1.28
CA VAL A 107 -3.58 -18.78 0.13
C VAL A 107 -2.26 -19.12 -0.56
N THR A 108 -1.86 -20.37 -0.46
CA THR A 108 -0.69 -20.92 -1.15
C THR A 108 -1.11 -21.87 -2.27
N LYS A 109 -0.14 -22.27 -3.10
CA LYS A 109 -0.36 -23.28 -4.12
C LYS A 109 -0.89 -24.60 -3.51
N GLU A 110 -0.32 -25.03 -2.39
CA GLU A 110 -0.68 -26.26 -1.69
C GLU A 110 -2.10 -26.20 -1.12
N VAL A 111 -2.49 -25.04 -0.56
CA VAL A 111 -3.87 -24.78 -0.09
C VAL A 111 -4.87 -24.90 -1.23
N LEU A 112 -4.51 -24.44 -2.43
CA LEU A 112 -5.37 -24.53 -3.61
C LEU A 112 -5.42 -25.96 -4.20
N GLU A 113 -4.37 -26.76 -4.04
CA GLU A 113 -4.29 -28.14 -4.54
C GLU A 113 -5.03 -29.14 -3.63
N ASP A 114 -5.00 -28.92 -2.31
CA ASP A 114 -5.79 -29.69 -1.33
C ASP A 114 -6.53 -28.76 -0.33
N PRO A 115 -7.66 -28.16 -0.74
CA PRO A 115 -8.42 -27.25 0.11
C PRO A 115 -8.89 -27.89 1.42
N LYS A 116 -9.40 -29.12 1.35
CA LYS A 116 -10.02 -29.80 2.50
C LYS A 116 -8.99 -30.20 3.54
N GLY A 117 -7.86 -30.81 3.13
CA GLY A 117 -6.80 -31.19 4.05
C GLY A 117 -6.17 -29.99 4.75
N HIS A 118 -5.91 -28.89 4.01
CA HIS A 118 -5.37 -27.67 4.61
C HIS A 118 -6.38 -26.94 5.50
N LEU A 119 -7.67 -26.99 5.17
CA LEU A 119 -8.71 -26.45 6.03
C LEU A 119 -8.78 -27.22 7.36
N GLU A 120 -8.74 -28.55 7.33
CA GLU A 120 -8.67 -29.36 8.55
C GLU A 120 -7.42 -29.07 9.39
N ASP A 121 -6.25 -28.96 8.75
CA ASP A 121 -5.00 -28.59 9.42
C ASP A 121 -5.09 -27.21 10.09
N LEU A 122 -5.62 -26.23 9.36
CA LEU A 122 -5.81 -24.86 9.85
C LEU A 122 -6.77 -24.81 11.04
N LEU A 123 -7.87 -25.57 10.99
CA LEU A 123 -8.86 -25.66 12.07
C LEU A 123 -8.35 -26.43 13.29
N SER A 124 -7.44 -27.38 13.11
CA SER A 124 -6.86 -28.16 14.22
C SER A 124 -6.02 -27.31 15.19
N LYS A 125 -5.55 -26.13 14.75
CA LYS A 125 -4.64 -25.21 15.45
C LYS A 125 -3.28 -25.82 15.88
N GLN A 126 -2.98 -27.07 15.52
CA GLN A 126 -1.72 -27.75 15.88
C GLN A 126 -0.50 -27.09 15.23
N ASN A 127 -0.68 -26.55 14.01
CA ASN A 127 0.38 -25.93 13.22
C ASN A 127 0.31 -24.38 13.19
N SER A 128 -0.26 -23.76 14.22
CA SER A 128 -0.46 -22.30 14.29
C SER A 128 0.82 -21.48 14.01
N LEU A 129 1.96 -21.88 14.58
CA LEU A 129 3.25 -21.21 14.35
C LEU A 129 3.68 -21.25 12.88
N LYS A 130 3.53 -22.42 12.22
CA LYS A 130 3.84 -22.59 10.80
C LYS A 130 2.99 -21.65 9.95
N TRP A 131 1.69 -21.55 10.25
CA TRP A 131 0.76 -20.68 9.52
C TRP A 131 1.06 -19.20 9.74
N ASP A 132 1.42 -18.80 10.95
CA ASP A 132 1.84 -17.43 11.26
C ASP A 132 3.12 -17.03 10.51
N ASP A 133 4.11 -17.92 10.46
CA ASP A 133 5.37 -17.66 9.75
C ASP A 133 5.18 -17.63 8.24
N LEU A 134 4.32 -18.51 7.71
CA LEU A 134 3.92 -18.50 6.31
C LEU A 134 3.23 -17.18 5.96
N TYR A 135 2.30 -16.72 6.79
CA TYR A 135 1.63 -15.44 6.61
C TYR A 135 2.62 -14.27 6.64
N LYS A 136 3.52 -14.22 7.62
CA LYS A 136 4.53 -13.15 7.72
C LYS A 136 5.39 -13.09 6.46
N LYS A 137 5.81 -14.24 5.95
CA LYS A 137 6.61 -14.33 4.71
C LYS A 137 5.81 -13.81 3.52
N ALA A 138 4.61 -14.35 3.30
CA ALA A 138 3.76 -13.95 2.18
C ALA A 138 3.40 -12.45 2.23
N PHE A 139 3.13 -11.92 3.43
CA PHE A 139 2.90 -10.49 3.64
C PHE A 139 4.12 -9.64 3.30
N LEU A 140 5.32 -10.06 3.72
CA LEU A 140 6.56 -9.35 3.42
C LEU A 140 6.88 -9.36 1.92
N ASP A 141 6.69 -10.51 1.27
CA ASP A 141 6.89 -10.67 -0.18
C ASP A 141 5.92 -9.76 -0.95
N HIS A 142 4.64 -9.75 -0.55
CA HIS A 142 3.64 -8.87 -1.14
C HIS A 142 3.95 -7.39 -0.90
N LYS A 143 4.29 -6.99 0.33
CA LYS A 143 4.71 -5.61 0.64
C LYS A 143 5.89 -5.17 -0.22
N THR A 144 6.89 -6.03 -0.38
CA THR A 144 8.08 -5.76 -1.19
C THR A 144 7.70 -5.54 -2.65
N TYR A 145 6.84 -6.41 -3.20
CA TYR A 145 6.30 -6.25 -4.55
C TYR A 145 5.55 -4.92 -4.72
N ILE A 146 4.67 -4.56 -3.78
CA ILE A 146 3.92 -3.30 -3.83
C ILE A 146 4.85 -2.09 -3.76
N SER A 147 5.86 -2.11 -2.89
CA SER A 147 6.86 -1.03 -2.81
C SER A 147 7.62 -0.84 -4.13
N SER A 148 8.08 -1.94 -4.75
CA SER A 148 8.70 -1.90 -6.08
C SER A 148 7.74 -1.39 -7.14
N TYR A 149 6.49 -1.85 -7.14
CA TYR A 149 5.46 -1.42 -8.09
C TYR A 149 5.23 0.10 -8.01
N ILE A 150 5.11 0.65 -6.80
CA ILE A 150 4.94 2.10 -6.59
C ILE A 150 6.15 2.87 -7.11
N LYS A 151 7.35 2.37 -6.82
CA LYS A 151 8.61 2.97 -7.26
C LYS A 151 8.72 3.01 -8.78
N ASP A 152 8.36 1.94 -9.47
CA ASP A 152 8.48 1.86 -10.93
C ASP A 152 7.42 2.70 -11.65
N ASN A 153 6.22 2.80 -11.07
CA ASN A 153 5.10 3.56 -11.63
C ASN A 153 5.02 5.01 -11.10
N TRP A 154 5.99 5.45 -10.31
CA TRP A 154 5.92 6.70 -9.52
C TRP A 154 5.73 7.95 -10.38
N LYS A 155 6.33 8.02 -11.58
CA LYS A 155 6.24 9.20 -12.47
C LYS A 155 4.79 9.54 -12.80
N THR A 156 3.94 8.51 -12.91
CA THR A 156 2.51 8.65 -13.14
C THR A 156 1.79 9.20 -11.91
N PHE A 157 2.22 8.79 -10.70
CA PHE A 157 1.62 9.22 -9.44
C PHE A 157 2.08 10.61 -8.97
N ALA A 158 3.36 10.96 -9.11
CA ALA A 158 3.87 12.24 -8.65
C ALA A 158 3.37 13.43 -9.45
N ASN A 159 3.23 13.30 -10.77
CA ASN A 159 2.60 14.35 -11.58
C ASN A 159 1.14 14.57 -11.18
N ARG A 160 0.46 13.53 -10.70
CA ARG A 160 -0.94 13.58 -10.30
C ARG A 160 -1.13 14.11 -8.87
N TYR A 161 -0.21 13.80 -7.96
CA TYR A 161 -0.40 14.04 -6.52
C TYR A 161 0.64 14.97 -5.88
N GLY A 162 1.69 15.39 -6.59
CA GLY A 162 2.66 16.39 -6.11
C GLY A 162 3.42 16.00 -4.83
N LEU A 163 3.66 14.70 -4.62
CA LEU A 163 4.42 14.16 -3.50
C LEU A 163 5.74 13.55 -4.03
N THR A 164 6.87 13.95 -3.45
CA THR A 164 8.14 13.25 -3.67
C THR A 164 8.09 11.92 -2.91
N LEU A 165 8.23 10.79 -3.60
CA LEU A 165 8.23 9.48 -2.96
C LEU A 165 9.68 9.01 -2.78
N SER A 166 10.22 9.19 -1.57
CA SER A 166 11.44 8.50 -1.14
C SER A 166 11.19 6.98 -1.05
N GLN A 167 12.24 6.17 -1.00
CA GLN A 167 12.08 4.71 -0.78
C GLN A 167 11.29 4.42 0.50
N ALA A 168 11.54 5.20 1.57
CA ALA A 168 10.82 5.06 2.83
C ALA A 168 9.32 5.34 2.67
N ARG A 169 8.94 6.37 1.90
CA ARG A 169 7.52 6.64 1.61
C ARG A 169 6.88 5.55 0.75
N CYS A 170 7.58 5.00 -0.24
CA CYS A 170 7.09 3.83 -0.99
C CYS A 170 6.80 2.64 -0.06
N ASP A 171 7.72 2.37 0.88
CA ASP A 171 7.56 1.30 1.86
C ASP A 171 6.40 1.56 2.83
N MET A 172 6.15 2.82 3.19
CA MET A 172 5.01 3.23 4.02
C MET A 172 3.68 3.10 3.29
N VAL A 173 3.60 3.54 2.03
CA VAL A 173 2.40 3.34 1.19
C VAL A 173 2.12 1.85 1.04
N ALA A 174 3.15 1.05 0.72
CA ALA A 174 3.02 -0.40 0.59
C ALA A 174 2.54 -1.06 1.89
N LEU A 175 3.12 -0.66 3.03
CA LEU A 175 2.70 -1.16 4.35
C LEU A 175 1.24 -0.78 4.65
N TYR A 176 0.83 0.45 4.34
CA TYR A 176 -0.53 0.92 4.56
C TYR A 176 -1.53 0.15 3.69
N PHE A 177 -1.23 0.00 2.40
CA PHE A 177 -2.03 -0.79 1.45
C PHE A 177 -2.14 -2.28 1.81
N CYS A 178 -1.07 -2.89 2.32
CA CYS A 178 -1.14 -4.30 2.72
C CYS A 178 -2.01 -4.49 3.97
N ASN A 179 -2.02 -3.50 4.86
CA ASN A 179 -2.79 -3.55 6.11
C ASN A 179 -4.26 -3.13 5.99
N HIS A 180 -4.63 -2.42 4.93
CA HIS A 180 -5.98 -1.93 4.71
C HIS A 180 -6.46 -2.36 3.32
N VAL A 181 -7.70 -2.85 3.23
CA VAL A 181 -8.26 -3.24 1.94
C VAL A 181 -8.78 -2.00 1.21
N MET A 182 -8.04 -1.53 0.22
CA MET A 182 -8.32 -0.31 -0.57
C MET A 182 -7.54 -0.34 -1.89
N GLU A 183 -7.78 0.65 -2.75
CA GLU A 183 -6.96 0.88 -3.94
C GLU A 183 -5.61 1.51 -3.57
N ILE A 184 -4.58 1.28 -4.40
CA ILE A 184 -3.23 1.79 -4.15
C ILE A 184 -3.19 3.32 -4.20
N GLU A 185 -4.00 3.95 -5.05
CA GLU A 185 -4.14 5.40 -5.13
C GLU A 185 -4.63 5.99 -3.81
N ASP A 186 -5.53 5.32 -3.12
CA ASP A 186 -6.07 5.80 -1.85
C ASP A 186 -5.04 5.68 -0.73
N ALA A 187 -4.21 4.64 -0.76
CA ALA A 187 -3.05 4.55 0.12
C ALA A 187 -2.07 5.72 -0.11
N VAL A 188 -1.77 6.03 -1.38
CA VAL A 188 -0.91 7.19 -1.73
C VAL A 188 -1.53 8.51 -1.24
N LYS A 189 -2.82 8.74 -1.48
CA LYS A 189 -3.54 9.93 -1.00
C LYS A 189 -3.50 10.03 0.52
N LYS A 190 -3.62 8.91 1.23
CA LYS A 190 -3.53 8.90 2.69
C LYS A 190 -2.15 9.35 3.17
N ILE A 191 -1.08 8.83 2.58
CA ILE A 191 0.30 9.24 2.95
C ILE A 191 0.54 10.70 2.60
N LYS A 192 0.04 11.17 1.44
CA LYS A 192 0.09 12.59 1.08
C LYS A 192 -0.62 13.46 2.12
N LYS A 193 -1.82 13.08 2.58
CA LYS A 193 -2.56 13.83 3.59
C LYS A 193 -1.75 13.97 4.88
N VAL A 194 -1.07 12.91 5.31
CA VAL A 194 -0.19 12.95 6.49
C VAL A 194 1.00 13.88 6.26
N HIS A 195 1.65 13.81 5.10
CA HIS A 195 2.71 14.74 4.71
C HIS A 195 2.24 16.20 4.77
N ASP A 196 1.06 16.49 4.20
CA ASP A 196 0.51 17.84 4.18
C ASP A 196 0.19 18.32 5.60
N SER A 197 -0.33 17.45 6.48
CA SER A 197 -0.51 17.77 7.91
C SER A 197 0.80 18.06 8.64
N ILE A 198 1.92 17.41 8.29
CA ILE A 198 3.23 17.74 8.84
C ILE A 198 3.68 19.14 8.39
N LYS A 199 3.37 19.53 7.15
CA LYS A 199 3.64 20.90 6.68
C LYS A 199 2.74 21.94 7.35
N GLU A 200 1.51 21.59 7.70
CA GLU A 200 0.65 22.45 8.52
C GLU A 200 1.24 22.70 9.92
N ILE A 201 1.92 21.71 10.52
CA ILE A 201 2.64 21.87 11.80
C ILE A 201 3.73 22.95 11.69
N GLU A 202 4.53 22.95 10.62
CA GLU A 202 5.56 23.98 10.39
C GLU A 202 4.95 25.39 10.38
N VAL A 203 3.81 25.53 9.70
CA VAL A 203 3.07 26.81 9.60
C VAL A 203 2.49 27.22 10.96
N GLU A 204 1.91 26.28 11.70
CA GLU A 204 1.31 26.55 13.01
C GLU A 204 2.36 26.98 14.03
N VAL A 205 3.52 26.32 14.06
CA VAL A 205 4.62 26.71 14.94
C VAL A 205 5.14 28.12 14.63
N SER A 206 5.24 28.46 13.33
CA SER A 206 5.61 29.80 12.89
C SER A 206 4.63 30.86 13.39
N LYS A 207 3.31 30.61 13.27
CA LYS A 207 2.27 31.56 13.70
C LYS A 207 2.18 31.71 15.21
N SER A 208 2.13 30.60 15.94
CA SER A 208 1.85 30.59 17.37
C SER A 208 3.06 30.93 18.23
N TYR A 209 4.28 30.62 17.76
CA TYR A 209 5.51 30.78 18.55
C TYR A 209 6.51 31.77 17.94
N ASN A 210 6.24 32.30 16.73
CA ASN A 210 7.15 33.17 15.99
C ASN A 210 8.55 32.53 15.81
N LEU A 211 8.55 31.22 15.57
CA LEU A 211 9.72 30.37 15.33
C LEU A 211 9.51 29.62 14.01
N ASN A 212 10.39 29.82 13.02
CA ASN A 212 10.27 29.14 11.74
C ASN A 212 11.01 27.80 11.79
N ILE A 213 10.27 26.73 12.02
CA ILE A 213 10.80 25.36 11.98
C ILE A 213 10.54 24.76 10.62
N ILE A 214 11.51 24.01 10.09
CA ILE A 214 11.39 23.25 8.85
C ILE A 214 11.87 21.83 9.12
N PHE A 215 11.02 20.84 8.83
CA PHE A 215 11.43 19.45 8.87
C PHE A 215 12.22 19.10 7.62
N GLU A 216 13.36 18.44 7.84
CA GLU A 216 14.12 17.81 6.78
C GLU A 216 13.39 16.56 6.27
N GLU A 217 13.74 16.07 5.07
CA GLU A 217 13.03 14.95 4.43
C GLU A 217 13.04 13.66 5.28
N ASP A 218 14.14 13.39 6.00
CA ASP A 218 14.27 12.24 6.90
C ASP A 218 13.40 12.37 8.17
N ALA A 219 13.20 13.59 8.66
CA ALA A 219 12.31 13.93 9.76
C ALA A 219 10.85 13.78 9.33
N ILE A 220 10.49 14.26 8.13
CA ILE A 220 9.16 14.08 7.55
C ILE A 220 8.85 12.58 7.43
N ASP A 221 9.77 11.80 6.88
CA ASP A 221 9.59 10.35 6.73
C ASP A 221 9.39 9.67 8.11
N PHE A 222 10.19 10.05 9.10
CA PHE A 222 10.03 9.56 10.48
C PHE A 222 8.66 9.93 11.07
N LEU A 223 8.20 11.17 10.90
CA LEU A 223 6.90 11.61 11.41
C LEU A 223 5.75 10.89 10.71
N ILE A 224 5.80 10.73 9.38
CA ILE A 224 4.82 9.95 8.62
C ILE A 224 4.72 8.53 9.19
N GLU A 225 5.86 7.90 9.47
CA GLU A 225 5.89 6.58 10.11
C GLU A 225 5.14 6.58 11.45
N GLN A 226 5.37 7.56 12.32
CA GLN A 226 4.68 7.70 13.60
C GLN A 226 3.16 7.87 13.45
N PHE A 227 2.71 8.67 12.49
CA PHE A 227 1.29 8.85 12.19
C PHE A 227 0.62 7.54 11.74
N ILE A 228 1.30 6.76 10.89
CA ILE A 228 0.73 5.53 10.32
C ILE A 228 0.73 4.38 11.33
N THR A 229 1.84 4.21 12.05
CA THR A 229 2.09 3.01 12.86
C THR A 229 1.69 3.19 14.32
N HIS A 230 1.83 4.41 14.87
CA HIS A 230 1.58 4.70 16.28
C HIS A 230 0.33 5.57 16.48
N THR A 231 -0.44 5.84 15.42
CA THR A 231 -1.65 6.68 15.47
C THR A 231 -1.41 8.05 16.13
N ALA A 232 -0.19 8.58 15.99
CA ALA A 232 0.16 9.88 16.56
C ALA A 232 -0.75 10.97 16.00
N THR A 233 -1.04 12.00 16.80
CA THR A 233 -1.84 13.15 16.36
C THR A 233 -0.98 14.38 16.10
N THR A 234 -1.51 15.29 15.29
CA THR A 234 -0.89 16.60 15.04
C THR A 234 -0.65 17.36 16.35
N GLU A 235 -1.61 17.29 17.27
CA GLU A 235 -1.54 17.94 18.59
C GLU A 235 -0.42 17.37 19.46
N GLU A 236 -0.26 16.05 19.50
CA GLU A 236 0.83 15.41 20.24
C GLU A 236 2.21 15.83 19.71
N ILE A 237 2.37 15.90 18.39
CA ILE A 237 3.63 16.33 17.78
C ILE A 237 3.89 17.80 18.06
N LEU A 238 2.88 18.67 17.93
CA LEU A 238 2.99 20.09 18.29
C LEU A 238 3.40 20.27 19.75
N SER A 239 2.76 19.55 20.66
CA SER A 239 3.07 19.60 22.09
C SER A 239 4.51 19.15 22.38
N LYS A 240 4.99 18.09 21.71
CA LYS A 240 6.37 17.62 21.83
C LYS A 240 7.37 18.66 21.33
N ILE A 241 7.11 19.26 20.16
CA ILE A 241 7.99 20.29 19.61
C ILE A 241 8.08 21.49 20.55
N TYR A 242 6.94 21.95 21.06
CA TYR A 242 6.91 23.05 22.01
C TYR A 242 7.72 22.73 23.27
N THR A 243 7.43 21.60 23.91
CA THR A 243 8.10 21.19 25.16
C THR A 243 9.60 21.01 24.98
N ASN A 244 10.04 20.47 23.83
CA ASN A 244 11.43 20.08 23.63
C ASN A 244 12.32 21.22 23.10
N TYR A 245 11.76 22.19 22.37
CA TYR A 245 12.56 23.18 21.65
C TYR A 245 12.21 24.64 21.91
N TYR A 246 11.04 24.95 22.47
CA TYR A 246 10.58 26.35 22.57
C TYR A 246 11.59 27.24 23.32
N ASP A 247 12.01 26.84 24.52
CA ASP A 247 12.93 27.62 25.34
C ASP A 247 14.31 27.77 24.70
N GLY A 248 14.86 26.67 24.16
CA GLY A 248 16.18 26.69 23.53
C GLY A 248 16.23 27.49 22.24
N PHE A 249 15.21 27.37 21.38
CA PHE A 249 15.13 28.18 20.15
C PHE A 249 14.88 29.66 20.45
N ASN A 250 14.10 29.99 21.49
CA ASN A 250 13.96 31.37 21.94
C ASN A 250 15.28 31.94 22.47
N LEU A 251 16.03 31.17 23.25
CA LEU A 251 17.35 31.58 23.74
C LEU A 251 18.30 31.89 22.57
N ILE A 252 18.39 31.00 21.58
CA ILE A 252 19.22 31.23 20.39
C ILE A 252 18.74 32.47 19.64
N ARG A 253 17.42 32.61 19.42
CA ARG A 253 16.83 33.77 18.74
C ARG A 253 17.20 35.09 19.43
N GLU A 254 17.11 35.16 20.75
CA GLU A 254 17.46 36.37 21.52
C GLU A 254 18.94 36.71 21.46
N LYS A 255 19.82 35.70 21.39
CA LYS A 255 21.27 35.89 21.38
C LYS A 255 21.85 36.15 19.99
N THR A 256 21.32 35.51 18.95
CA THR A 256 21.91 35.54 17.59
C THR A 256 21.00 36.19 16.55
N GLY A 257 19.71 36.41 16.85
CA GLY A 257 18.72 36.89 15.89
C GLY A 257 18.23 35.81 14.92
N LYS A 258 18.68 34.57 15.04
CA LYS A 258 18.27 33.46 14.18
C LYS A 258 16.82 33.07 14.44
N THR A 259 16.01 33.03 13.39
CA THR A 259 14.57 32.72 13.47
C THR A 259 14.19 31.43 12.75
N ARG A 260 15.12 30.82 12.01
CA ARG A 260 14.89 29.62 11.19
C ARG A 260 15.71 28.44 11.71
N PHE A 261 15.03 27.33 11.96
CA PHE A 261 15.59 26.10 12.52
C PHE A 261 15.19 24.90 11.67
N PHE A 262 16.11 23.96 11.49
CA PHE A 262 15.89 22.75 10.70
C PHE A 262 15.90 21.53 11.62
N LEU A 263 14.84 20.73 11.59
CA LEU A 263 14.72 19.53 12.40
C LEU A 263 14.92 18.30 11.52
N SER A 264 16.00 17.57 11.77
CA SER A 264 16.30 16.25 11.20
C SER A 264 15.65 15.14 12.02
N LYS A 265 15.71 13.89 11.53
CA LYS A 265 15.26 12.72 12.31
C LYS A 265 16.01 12.61 13.63
N THR A 266 17.32 12.88 13.64
CA THR A 266 18.14 12.81 14.86
C THR A 266 17.73 13.87 15.87
N ALA A 267 17.35 15.07 15.40
CA ALA A 267 16.81 16.10 16.28
C ALA A 267 15.56 15.57 16.99
N LEU A 268 14.59 15.01 16.26
CA LEU A 268 13.33 14.52 16.82
C LEU A 268 13.49 13.38 17.84
N ILE A 269 14.49 12.52 17.65
CA ILE A 269 14.76 11.38 18.55
C ILE A 269 15.58 11.82 19.78
N ASN A 270 16.63 12.61 19.57
CA ASN A 270 17.60 13.01 20.60
C ASN A 270 17.63 14.54 20.76
N HIS A 271 16.49 15.12 21.14
CA HIS A 271 16.30 16.58 21.16
C HIS A 271 17.28 17.30 22.09
N GLU A 272 17.62 16.75 23.25
CA GLU A 272 18.54 17.38 24.21
C GLU A 272 19.95 17.52 23.63
N THR A 273 20.49 16.45 23.06
CA THR A 273 21.82 16.47 22.44
C THR A 273 21.87 17.44 21.28
N TYR A 274 20.88 17.36 20.38
CA TYR A 274 20.78 18.27 19.23
C TYR A 274 20.71 19.74 19.68
N LEU A 275 19.89 20.05 20.67
CA LEU A 275 19.73 21.43 21.15
C LEU A 275 20.99 21.95 21.83
N ASN A 276 21.67 21.12 22.63
CA ASN A 276 22.93 21.47 23.28
C ASN A 276 24.03 21.76 22.26
N ASP A 277 24.15 20.92 21.23
CA ASP A 277 25.13 21.11 20.16
C ASP A 277 24.82 22.39 19.35
N LEU A 278 23.54 22.62 19.03
CA LEU A 278 23.11 23.83 18.33
C LEU A 278 23.39 25.12 19.14
N ILE A 279 23.11 25.11 20.45
CA ILE A 279 23.43 26.24 21.34
C ILE A 279 24.94 26.48 21.38
N ARG A 280 25.76 25.42 21.43
CA ARG A 280 27.22 25.55 21.42
C ARG A 280 27.72 26.15 20.11
N GLU A 281 27.21 25.72 18.97
CA GLU A 281 27.61 26.23 17.66
C GLU A 281 27.21 27.68 17.41
N GLU A 282 26.07 28.12 17.95
CA GLU A 282 25.50 29.44 17.64
C GLU A 282 25.83 30.52 18.68
N ILE A 283 26.01 30.16 19.96
CA ILE A 283 26.18 31.12 21.07
C ILE A 283 27.64 31.17 21.59
N THR A 284 28.46 30.16 21.30
CA THR A 284 29.88 30.12 21.73
C THR A 284 30.80 30.67 20.66
#